data_AF-A0A536QR96-F1
#
_entry.id   AF-A0A536QR96-F1
#
_cell.length_a   1.000
_cell.length_b   1.000
_cell.length_c   1.000
_cell.angle_alpha   90.00
_cell.angle_beta   90.00
_cell.angle_gamma   90.00
#
_symmetry.space_group_name_H-M   'P 1'
#
loop_
_entity.id
_entity.type
_entity.pdbx_description
1 polymer ?
#
loop_
_entity_poly.entity_id
_entity_poly.type
_entity_poly.pdbx_seq_one_letter_code
_entity_poly.pdbx_strand_id
1 'polypeptide(L)'
;MGPPELGLYLTLYDEDRPGDRDRSPLGPFDELTVRSARVVGERGRSGRLIAAHSPNGGWLGVDAELQHSFASGPAGARLGLIRVRAQEARVCLRLFDDAPERSAPVPELGPFDVVVIGSNDIAADGRTIAVRVSPTASWLLTDLAGADLQGTAKAVLTVRAAASATGPTPRWSDVPGSREERSLEPTALHSSGKPDPLPVLSSGPPPSVWVDRVRSRSEIYVSRPGVQKKP
;
A
#
# COMPACT_ATOMS: atom_id res chain seq x y z
N MET A 1 31.34 -18.30 1.63
CA MET A 1 30.08 -17.57 1.91
C MET A 1 29.35 -17.45 0.59
N GLY A 2 28.17 -18.06 0.45
CA GLY A 2 27.31 -17.84 -0.72
C GLY A 2 26.79 -16.39 -0.74
N PRO A 3 26.35 -15.87 -1.90
CA PRO A 3 25.69 -14.57 -1.95
C PRO A 3 24.49 -14.57 -0.98
N PRO A 4 24.19 -13.45 -0.31
CA PRO A 4 22.96 -13.35 0.48
C PRO A 4 21.78 -13.71 -0.41
N GLU A 5 20.87 -14.55 0.07
CA GLU A 5 19.63 -14.85 -0.65
C GLU A 5 18.86 -13.52 -0.80
N LEU A 6 18.99 -12.90 -1.98
CA LEU A 6 18.27 -11.69 -2.34
C LEU A 6 16.79 -12.05 -2.47
N GLY A 7 16.07 -11.95 -1.37
CA GLY A 7 14.67 -12.35 -1.27
C GLY A 7 13.78 -11.18 -0.93
N LEU A 8 12.66 -11.08 -1.64
CA LEU A 8 11.51 -10.28 -1.24
C LEU A 8 10.71 -11.03 -0.18
N TYR A 9 10.34 -10.29 0.84
CA TYR A 9 9.52 -10.74 1.94
C TYR A 9 8.29 -9.85 1.99
N LEU A 10 7.12 -10.46 2.03
CA LEU A 10 5.86 -9.74 2.07
C LEU A 10 5.09 -10.04 3.36
N THR A 11 4.55 -8.99 3.95
CA THR A 11 3.69 -9.06 5.15
C THR A 11 2.35 -8.45 4.78
N LEU A 12 1.27 -9.17 5.06
CA LEU A 12 -0.08 -8.65 4.85
C LEU A 12 -0.65 -8.14 6.15
N TYR A 13 -1.29 -6.98 6.10
CA TYR A 13 -1.82 -6.36 7.30
C TYR A 13 -3.01 -5.43 7.00
N ASP A 14 -3.78 -5.17 8.05
CA ASP A 14 -4.81 -4.14 8.15
C ASP A 14 -4.26 -2.97 8.99
N GLU A 15 -4.38 -1.73 8.50
CA GLU A 15 -3.90 -0.56 9.27
C GLU A 15 -4.68 -0.33 10.55
N ASP A 16 -5.96 -0.69 10.52
CA ASP A 16 -6.86 -0.47 11.65
C ASP A 16 -6.67 -1.53 12.75
N ARG A 17 -5.79 -2.52 12.54
CA ARG A 17 -5.53 -3.61 13.49
C ARG A 17 -4.16 -3.47 14.15
N PRO A 18 -4.09 -3.27 15.47
CA PRO A 18 -2.83 -3.26 16.19
C PRO A 18 -2.16 -4.65 16.14
N GLY A 19 -0.83 -4.67 15.98
CA GLY A 19 -0.01 -5.90 15.92
C GLY A 19 0.02 -6.59 14.56
N ASP A 20 -0.80 -6.17 13.60
CA ASP A 20 -0.91 -6.83 12.30
C ASP A 20 0.33 -6.63 11.42
N ARG A 21 1.06 -5.55 11.66
CA ARG A 21 2.33 -5.21 10.99
C ARG A 21 3.50 -6.12 11.41
N ASP A 22 3.36 -6.85 12.50
CA ASP A 22 4.40 -7.73 13.07
C ASP A 22 4.19 -9.21 12.70
N ARG A 23 3.25 -9.50 11.79
CA ARG A 23 3.03 -10.85 11.27
C ARG A 23 4.26 -11.39 10.55
N SER A 24 4.44 -12.71 10.65
CA SER A 24 5.50 -13.43 9.97
C SER A 24 5.47 -13.14 8.46
N PRO A 25 6.60 -12.69 7.88
CA PRO A 25 6.66 -12.43 6.46
C PRO A 25 6.64 -13.73 5.65
N LEU A 26 6.01 -13.67 4.48
CA LEU A 26 6.02 -14.72 3.47
C LEU A 26 7.18 -14.49 2.50
N GLY A 27 7.90 -15.55 2.14
CA GLY A 27 9.04 -15.49 1.22
C GLY A 27 10.12 -16.51 1.57
N PRO A 28 11.33 -16.39 0.99
CA PRO A 28 11.71 -15.36 0.02
C PRO A 28 11.07 -15.58 -1.36
N PHE A 29 10.80 -14.47 -2.06
CA PHE A 29 10.43 -14.43 -3.48
C PHE A 29 11.51 -13.71 -4.30
N ASP A 30 11.72 -14.14 -5.53
CA ASP A 30 12.66 -13.49 -6.45
C ASP A 30 12.02 -12.22 -7.05
N GLU A 31 10.74 -12.31 -7.42
CA GLU A 31 9.93 -11.23 -7.97
C GLU A 31 8.49 -11.33 -7.47
N LEU A 32 7.84 -10.18 -7.27
CA LEU A 32 6.39 -10.11 -7.09
C LEU A 32 5.77 -9.35 -8.27
N THR A 33 4.73 -9.91 -8.86
CA THR A 33 3.95 -9.27 -9.92
C THR A 33 2.55 -8.97 -9.42
N VAL A 34 2.12 -7.72 -9.58
CA VAL A 34 0.72 -7.30 -9.38
C VAL A 34 0.13 -6.94 -10.73
N ARG A 35 -0.92 -7.68 -11.11
CA ARG A 35 -1.64 -7.47 -12.36
C ARG A 35 -3.13 -7.53 -12.10
N SER A 36 -3.82 -6.49 -12.56
CA SER A 36 -5.22 -6.27 -12.23
C SER A 36 -5.42 -6.45 -10.71
N ALA A 37 -6.24 -7.42 -10.32
CA ALA A 37 -6.64 -7.72 -8.96
C ALA A 37 -5.88 -8.90 -8.32
N ARG A 38 -4.68 -9.25 -8.80
CA ARG A 38 -3.93 -10.44 -8.37
C ARG A 38 -2.48 -10.12 -8.06
N VAL A 39 -1.94 -10.80 -7.06
CA VAL A 39 -0.52 -10.78 -6.69
C VAL A 39 0.05 -12.18 -6.87
N VAL A 40 1.09 -12.29 -7.68
CA VAL A 40 1.84 -13.53 -7.92
C VAL A 40 3.26 -13.33 -7.40
N GLY A 41 3.74 -14.27 -6.60
CA GLY A 41 5.14 -14.33 -6.20
C GLY A 41 5.86 -15.41 -6.98
N GLU A 42 7.00 -15.08 -7.56
CA GLU A 42 7.86 -16.02 -8.26
C GLU A 42 9.02 -16.46 -7.37
N ARG A 43 9.32 -17.75 -7.40
CA ARG A 43 10.54 -18.33 -6.82
C ARG A 43 11.07 -19.42 -7.73
N GLY A 44 12.32 -19.30 -8.16
CA GLY A 44 12.99 -20.31 -8.99
C GLY A 44 12.20 -20.65 -10.28
N ARG A 45 11.68 -19.63 -10.97
CA ARG A 45 10.83 -19.76 -12.19
C ARG A 45 9.45 -20.40 -11.97
N SER A 46 9.05 -20.60 -10.72
CA SER A 46 7.72 -21.08 -10.37
C SER A 46 6.90 -19.93 -9.80
N GLY A 47 5.80 -19.58 -10.45
CA GLY A 47 4.86 -18.57 -9.98
C GLY A 47 3.80 -19.18 -9.07
N ARG A 48 3.62 -18.62 -7.86
CA ARG A 48 2.52 -18.93 -6.94
C ARG A 48 1.61 -17.71 -6.84
N LEU A 49 0.32 -17.89 -7.09
CA LEU A 49 -0.66 -16.86 -6.75
C LEU A 49 -0.66 -16.70 -5.23
N ILE A 50 -0.48 -15.48 -4.73
CA ILE A 50 -0.37 -15.18 -3.30
C ILE A 50 -1.68 -14.58 -2.80
N ALA A 51 -2.17 -13.58 -3.52
CA ALA A 51 -3.39 -12.87 -3.14
C ALA A 51 -4.23 -12.50 -4.36
N ALA A 52 -5.53 -12.35 -4.12
CA ALA A 52 -6.46 -11.76 -5.07
C ALA A 52 -7.44 -10.82 -4.35
N HIS A 53 -7.94 -9.80 -5.03
CA HIS A 53 -8.97 -8.95 -4.45
C HIS A 53 -10.29 -9.72 -4.29
N SER A 54 -10.87 -9.55 -3.11
CA SER A 54 -12.27 -9.89 -2.85
C SER A 54 -13.22 -8.94 -3.59
N PRO A 55 -14.46 -9.38 -3.89
CA PRO A 55 -15.53 -8.50 -4.35
C PRO A 55 -15.80 -7.30 -3.43
N ASN A 56 -15.38 -7.38 -2.16
CA ASN A 56 -15.59 -6.37 -1.14
C ASN A 56 -14.41 -5.40 -0.98
N GLY A 57 -13.39 -5.48 -1.84
CA GLY A 57 -12.34 -4.48 -1.98
C GLY A 57 -11.01 -4.79 -1.30
N GLY A 58 -10.91 -5.77 -0.39
CA GLY A 58 -9.64 -6.15 0.26
C GLY A 58 -8.91 -7.31 -0.42
N TRP A 59 -7.64 -7.52 -0.07
CA TRP A 59 -6.82 -8.67 -0.51
C TRP A 59 -7.19 -9.94 0.27
N LEU A 60 -7.24 -11.07 -0.44
CA LEU A 60 -7.49 -12.41 0.12
C LEU A 60 -6.37 -13.36 -0.27
N GLY A 61 -5.92 -14.17 0.68
CA GLY A 61 -4.95 -15.25 0.46
C GLY A 61 -5.62 -16.39 -0.29
N VAL A 62 -4.89 -17.03 -1.19
CA VAL A 62 -5.50 -17.98 -2.14
C VAL A 62 -5.55 -19.43 -1.67
N ASP A 63 -4.77 -19.80 -0.65
CA ASP A 63 -4.79 -21.13 -0.04
C ASP A 63 -4.95 -21.03 1.48
N ALA A 64 -5.13 -22.16 2.18
CA ALA A 64 -5.40 -22.18 3.61
C ALA A 64 -4.24 -21.65 4.48
N GLU A 65 -2.99 -21.82 4.04
CA GLU A 65 -1.79 -21.36 4.76
C GLU A 65 -1.68 -19.83 4.66
N LEU A 66 -1.88 -19.31 3.46
CA LEU A 66 -1.99 -17.89 3.20
C LEU A 66 -3.23 -17.36 3.89
N GLN A 67 -4.41 -17.94 3.70
CA GLN A 67 -5.62 -17.57 4.44
C GLN A 67 -5.41 -17.60 5.94
N HIS A 68 -4.65 -18.52 6.52
CA HIS A 68 -4.34 -18.49 7.96
C HIS A 68 -3.41 -17.32 8.31
N SER A 69 -2.38 -17.10 7.50
CA SER A 69 -1.53 -15.89 7.54
C SER A 69 -2.32 -14.60 7.31
N PHE A 70 -3.53 -14.69 6.73
CA PHE A 70 -4.40 -13.57 6.37
C PHE A 70 -5.58 -13.40 7.37
N ALA A 71 -6.08 -14.49 7.94
CA ALA A 71 -7.29 -14.61 8.75
C ALA A 71 -6.91 -14.98 10.18
N SER A 72 -6.43 -13.99 10.92
CA SER A 72 -6.28 -14.06 12.37
C SER A 72 -7.27 -13.10 13.04
N GLY A 73 -8.53 -13.14 12.61
CA GLY A 73 -9.63 -12.38 13.21
C GLY A 73 -10.97 -13.01 12.84
N PRO A 74 -12.06 -12.67 13.56
CA PRO A 74 -13.39 -13.25 13.31
C PRO A 74 -13.72 -13.14 11.82
N ALA A 75 -14.24 -14.24 11.27
CA ALA A 75 -14.49 -14.48 9.85
C ALA A 75 -14.82 -13.20 9.06
N GLY A 76 -13.98 -12.86 8.08
CA GLY A 76 -14.16 -11.67 7.24
C GLY A 76 -13.20 -10.51 7.50
N ALA A 77 -12.06 -10.76 8.16
CA ALA A 77 -10.98 -9.79 8.31
C ALA A 77 -10.50 -9.26 6.95
N ARG A 78 -10.76 -7.98 6.69
CA ARG A 78 -10.34 -7.26 5.49
C ARG A 78 -8.86 -6.97 5.60
N LEU A 79 -8.03 -7.56 4.74
CA LEU A 79 -6.65 -7.11 4.63
C LEU A 79 -6.57 -6.05 3.54
N GLY A 80 -6.16 -4.85 3.94
CA GLY A 80 -6.10 -3.70 3.04
C GLY A 80 -4.81 -3.63 2.25
N LEU A 81 -3.69 -4.06 2.86
CA LEU A 81 -2.34 -3.71 2.41
C LEU A 81 -1.39 -4.91 2.38
N ILE A 82 -0.49 -4.89 1.40
CA ILE A 82 0.67 -5.78 1.29
C ILE A 82 1.92 -4.94 1.49
N ARG A 83 2.64 -5.18 2.58
CA ARG A 83 3.99 -4.66 2.79
C ARG A 83 4.99 -5.53 2.07
N VAL A 84 5.95 -4.93 1.38
CA VAL A 84 7.06 -5.62 0.72
C VAL A 84 8.36 -5.00 1.22
N ARG A 85 9.30 -5.88 1.60
CA ARG A 85 10.67 -5.56 2.00
C ARG A 85 11.62 -6.53 1.34
N ALA A 86 12.89 -6.17 1.23
CA ALA A 86 13.94 -7.08 0.80
C ALA A 86 14.89 -7.37 1.97
N GLN A 87 15.35 -8.62 2.10
CA GLN A 87 16.34 -8.97 3.12
C GLN A 87 17.73 -8.53 2.65
N GLU A 88 18.43 -7.75 3.49
CA GLU A 88 19.79 -7.25 3.22
C GLU A 88 19.93 -6.50 1.87
N ALA A 89 18.81 -6.01 1.34
CA ALA A 89 18.67 -5.40 0.03
C ALA A 89 17.61 -4.29 0.07
N ARG A 90 17.41 -3.62 -1.06
CA ARG A 90 16.33 -2.64 -1.24
C ARG A 90 15.35 -3.11 -2.30
N VAL A 91 14.16 -2.51 -2.29
CA VAL A 91 13.06 -2.84 -3.21
C VAL A 91 13.11 -1.91 -4.42
N CYS A 92 13.10 -2.48 -5.62
CA CYS A 92 12.90 -1.74 -6.87
C CYS A 92 11.58 -2.12 -7.52
N LEU A 93 10.98 -1.17 -8.24
CA LEU A 93 9.67 -1.32 -8.88
C LEU A 93 9.78 -1.03 -10.37
N ARG A 94 9.06 -1.83 -11.17
CA ARG A 94 8.87 -1.55 -12.61
C ARG A 94 7.38 -1.55 -12.92
N LEU A 95 6.94 -0.56 -13.69
CA LEU A 95 5.57 -0.48 -14.16
C LEU A 95 5.56 -0.51 -15.69
N PHE A 96 4.77 -1.41 -16.27
CA PHE A 96 4.70 -1.59 -17.72
C PHE A 96 3.31 -2.08 -18.16
N ASP A 97 3.12 -2.17 -19.48
CA ASP A 97 1.93 -2.74 -20.10
C ASP A 97 2.28 -4.09 -20.71
N ASP A 98 1.36 -5.05 -20.67
CA ASP A 98 1.58 -6.37 -21.29
C ASP A 98 1.78 -6.28 -22.80
N ALA A 99 1.18 -5.26 -23.42
CA ALA A 99 1.33 -4.95 -24.84
C ALA A 99 2.17 -3.67 -24.98
N PRO A 100 3.46 -3.77 -25.34
CA PRO A 100 4.40 -2.65 -25.28
C PRO A 100 4.18 -1.58 -26.37
N GLU A 101 3.27 -1.78 -27.32
CA GLU A 101 3.28 -1.07 -28.58
C GLU A 101 2.90 0.43 -28.53
N ARG A 102 2.44 0.99 -27.40
CA ARG A 102 1.88 2.36 -27.40
C ARG A 102 2.16 3.25 -26.19
N SER A 103 2.86 2.78 -25.16
CA SER A 103 3.00 3.56 -23.92
C SER A 103 4.43 3.99 -23.67
N ALA A 104 4.61 5.22 -23.17
CA ALA A 104 5.91 5.72 -22.74
C ALA A 104 6.57 4.73 -21.76
N PRO A 105 7.87 4.42 -21.91
CA PRO A 105 8.57 3.55 -20.98
C PRO A 105 8.66 4.24 -19.62
N VAL A 106 8.39 3.49 -18.56
CA VAL A 106 8.63 3.94 -17.18
C VAL A 106 9.97 3.34 -16.73
N PRO A 107 10.94 4.16 -16.31
CA PRO A 107 12.18 3.65 -15.76
C PRO A 107 11.92 2.84 -14.49
N GLU A 108 12.90 2.05 -14.08
CA GLU A 108 12.83 1.44 -12.76
C GLU A 108 12.80 2.51 -11.67
N LEU A 109 11.86 2.37 -10.74
CA LEU A 109 11.72 3.24 -9.57
C LEU A 109 12.39 2.60 -8.36
N GLY A 110 13.01 3.43 -7.54
CA GLY A 110 13.73 3.03 -6.34
C GLY A 110 15.23 3.31 -6.45
N PRO A 111 16.04 2.75 -5.53
CA PRO A 111 15.70 1.73 -4.55
C PRO A 111 14.99 2.26 -3.29
N PHE A 112 13.99 1.52 -2.79
CA PHE A 112 13.18 1.84 -1.60
C PHE A 112 13.45 0.88 -0.43
N ASP A 113 13.24 1.32 0.80
CA ASP A 113 13.37 0.44 1.98
C ASP A 113 12.09 -0.39 2.19
N VAL A 114 10.92 0.19 1.90
CA VAL A 114 9.62 -0.48 1.99
C VAL A 114 8.69 -0.04 0.87
N VAL A 115 7.95 -0.99 0.32
CA VAL A 115 6.84 -0.72 -0.60
C VAL A 115 5.56 -1.28 0.01
N VAL A 116 4.49 -0.50 -0.03
CA VAL A 116 3.17 -0.89 0.44
C VAL A 116 2.22 -0.85 -0.75
N ILE A 117 1.60 -1.99 -1.04
CA ILE A 117 0.65 -2.15 -2.13
C ILE A 117 -0.73 -2.26 -1.53
N GLY A 118 -1.49 -1.18 -1.65
CA GLY A 118 -2.87 -1.12 -1.25
C GLY A 118 -3.80 -1.63 -2.32
N SER A 119 -5.09 -1.42 -2.07
CA SER A 119 -6.14 -1.80 -3.01
C SER A 119 -6.16 -0.89 -4.24
N ASN A 120 -5.92 0.40 -4.03
CA ASN A 120 -6.05 1.44 -5.03
C ASN A 120 -4.81 2.36 -5.11
N ASP A 121 -3.77 2.04 -4.37
CA ASP A 121 -2.57 2.87 -4.27
C ASP A 121 -1.32 2.01 -4.06
N ILE A 122 -0.18 2.56 -4.46
CA ILE A 122 1.14 2.03 -4.18
C ILE A 122 1.92 3.15 -3.49
N ALA A 123 2.43 2.87 -2.31
CA ALA A 123 3.32 3.76 -1.58
C ALA A 123 4.72 3.17 -1.45
N ALA A 124 5.74 4.00 -1.59
CA ALA A 124 7.13 3.63 -1.36
C ALA A 124 7.72 4.60 -0.33
N ASP A 125 8.29 4.06 0.76
CA ASP A 125 8.84 4.83 1.89
C ASP A 125 7.88 5.92 2.42
N GLY A 126 6.58 5.60 2.44
CA GLY A 126 5.52 6.51 2.92
C GLY A 126 5.00 7.52 1.90
N ARG A 127 5.48 7.46 0.64
CA ARG A 127 5.06 8.36 -0.45
C ARG A 127 4.23 7.60 -1.47
N THR A 128 3.01 8.04 -1.75
CA THR A 128 2.15 7.43 -2.77
C THR A 128 2.72 7.71 -4.15
N ILE A 129 3.26 6.69 -4.82
CA ILE A 129 3.90 6.81 -6.13
C ILE A 129 2.94 6.50 -7.27
N ALA A 130 1.88 5.74 -7.03
CA ALA A 130 0.86 5.44 -8.04
C ALA A 130 -0.51 5.19 -7.39
N VAL A 131 -1.58 5.45 -8.14
CA VAL A 131 -2.98 5.26 -7.73
C VAL A 131 -3.80 4.62 -8.84
N ARG A 132 -4.95 4.04 -8.52
CA ARG A 132 -5.91 3.51 -9.50
C ARG A 132 -7.33 3.67 -8.99
N VAL A 133 -8.29 3.75 -9.91
CA VAL A 133 -9.71 3.97 -9.57
C VAL A 133 -10.43 2.70 -9.10
N SER A 134 -9.87 1.54 -9.40
CA SER A 134 -10.38 0.25 -8.94
C SER A 134 -9.28 -0.81 -8.97
N PRO A 135 -9.44 -1.94 -8.25
CA PRO A 135 -8.46 -3.02 -8.22
C PRO A 135 -8.08 -3.62 -9.57
N THR A 136 -8.89 -3.46 -10.62
CA THR A 136 -8.60 -3.99 -11.96
C THR A 136 -8.14 -2.93 -12.94
N ALA A 137 -8.21 -1.65 -12.57
CA ALA A 137 -7.74 -0.56 -13.39
C ALA A 137 -6.21 -0.48 -13.42
N SER A 138 -5.67 0.16 -14.48
CA SER A 138 -4.25 0.49 -14.57
C SER A 138 -3.82 1.44 -13.46
N TRP A 139 -2.56 1.34 -13.06
CA TRP A 139 -1.89 2.25 -12.15
C TRP A 139 -1.56 3.56 -12.88
N LEU A 140 -2.04 4.67 -12.34
CA LEU A 140 -1.69 6.03 -12.74
C LEU A 140 -0.54 6.50 -11.86
N LEU A 141 0.61 6.77 -12.47
CA LEU A 141 1.76 7.32 -11.76
C LEU A 141 1.47 8.74 -11.26
N THR A 142 1.93 9.03 -10.05
CA THR A 142 1.91 10.36 -9.44
C THR A 142 3.17 11.13 -9.79
N ASP A 143 3.23 12.41 -9.46
CA ASP A 143 4.44 13.23 -9.51
C ASP A 143 5.56 12.69 -8.61
N LEU A 144 5.21 11.98 -7.53
CA LEU A 144 6.18 11.39 -6.61
C LEU A 144 6.93 10.18 -7.20
N ALA A 145 6.43 9.60 -8.30
CA ALA A 145 7.19 8.63 -9.09
C ALA A 145 8.19 9.30 -10.04
N GLY A 146 8.02 10.59 -10.31
CA GLY A 146 8.74 11.38 -11.31
C GLY A 146 7.77 12.37 -11.96
N ALA A 147 8.14 13.66 -11.98
CA ALA A 147 7.25 14.71 -12.50
C ALA A 147 6.91 14.52 -13.99
N ASP A 148 7.85 13.96 -14.76
CA ASP A 148 7.69 13.60 -16.18
C ASP A 148 6.83 12.35 -16.39
N LEU A 149 6.62 11.55 -15.35
CA LEU A 149 5.85 10.31 -15.39
C LEU A 149 4.40 10.50 -14.94
N GLN A 150 4.06 11.65 -14.36
CA GLN A 150 2.73 11.91 -13.79
C GLN A 150 1.62 11.67 -14.82
N GLY A 151 0.60 10.92 -14.42
CA GLY A 151 -0.55 10.57 -15.26
C GLY A 151 -0.29 9.42 -16.23
N THR A 152 0.94 8.90 -16.32
CA THR A 152 1.23 7.70 -17.10
C THR A 152 0.48 6.50 -16.51
N ALA A 153 -0.28 5.80 -17.34
CA ALA A 153 -1.04 4.62 -16.94
C ALA A 153 -0.26 3.34 -17.28
N LYS A 154 -0.14 2.41 -16.33
CA LYS A 154 0.53 1.10 -16.48
C LYS A 154 -0.28 -0.04 -15.89
N ALA A 155 -0.47 -1.12 -16.66
CA ALA A 155 -1.31 -2.24 -16.25
C ALA A 155 -0.65 -3.20 -15.23
N VAL A 156 0.67 -3.31 -15.26
CA VAL A 156 1.44 -4.30 -14.49
C VAL A 156 2.46 -3.59 -13.61
N LEU A 157 2.57 -4.04 -12.36
CA LEU A 157 3.64 -3.71 -11.42
C LEU A 157 4.48 -4.96 -11.19
N THR A 158 5.79 -4.87 -11.32
CA THR A 158 6.72 -5.87 -10.77
C THR A 158 7.61 -5.27 -9.70
N VAL A 159 7.94 -6.09 -8.72
CA VAL A 159 8.75 -5.74 -7.55
C VAL A 159 9.90 -6.72 -7.47
N ARG A 160 11.13 -6.22 -7.31
CA ARG A 160 12.33 -7.06 -7.19
C ARG A 160 13.24 -6.56 -6.07
N ALA A 161 14.02 -7.47 -5.51
CA ALA A 161 15.13 -7.10 -4.64
C ALA A 161 16.30 -6.59 -5.52
N ALA A 162 16.79 -5.39 -5.23
CA ALA A 162 18.03 -4.87 -5.78
C ALA A 162 19.13 -4.95 -4.73
N ALA A 163 20.28 -5.50 -5.12
CA ALA A 163 21.46 -5.54 -4.25
C ALA A 163 21.75 -4.12 -3.75
N SER A 164 21.82 -3.95 -2.43
CA SER A 164 22.14 -2.67 -1.84
C SER A 164 23.59 -2.32 -2.19
N ALA A 165 23.81 -1.18 -2.86
CA ALA A 165 25.15 -0.68 -3.18
C ALA A 165 25.95 -0.34 -1.91
N THR A 166 25.25 -0.10 -0.81
CA THR A 166 25.79 0.02 0.55
C THR A 166 25.63 -1.33 1.22
N GLY A 167 26.70 -1.91 1.77
CA GLY A 167 26.73 -3.26 2.38
C GLY A 167 25.64 -3.52 3.43
N PRO A 168 25.59 -4.74 4.02
CA PRO A 168 24.40 -5.27 4.69
C PRO A 168 23.83 -4.27 5.70
N THR A 169 22.59 -3.85 5.46
CA THR A 169 21.78 -3.14 6.45
C THR A 169 21.57 -4.04 7.67
N PRO A 170 21.41 -3.48 8.88
CA PRO A 170 21.46 -4.25 10.12
C PRO A 170 20.44 -5.39 10.10
N ARG A 171 20.91 -6.58 10.48
CA ARG A 171 20.05 -7.74 10.71
C ARG A 171 18.92 -7.34 11.64
N TRP A 172 17.69 -7.65 11.22
CA TRP A 172 16.54 -7.64 12.10
C TRP A 172 16.79 -8.69 13.18
N SER A 173 17.35 -8.27 14.31
CA SER A 173 17.32 -9.07 15.53
C SER A 173 15.93 -8.91 16.12
N ASP A 174 15.31 -10.04 16.46
CA ASP A 174 14.18 -10.10 17.38
C ASP A 174 14.37 -9.09 18.50
N VAL A 175 13.41 -8.18 18.68
CA VAL A 175 13.31 -7.39 19.90
C VAL A 175 12.58 -8.29 20.90
N PRO A 176 13.24 -8.84 21.93
CA PRO A 176 12.51 -9.35 23.07
C PRO A 176 11.99 -8.13 23.84
N GLY A 177 10.69 -8.12 24.11
CA GLY A 177 10.05 -7.04 24.84
C GLY A 177 10.78 -6.72 26.14
N SER A 178 11.06 -5.44 26.36
CA SER A 178 11.28 -4.83 27.66
C SER A 178 11.15 -3.31 27.54
N ARG A 179 9.92 -2.86 27.78
CA ARG A 179 9.54 -1.69 28.59
C ARG A 179 10.63 -0.61 28.81
N GLU A 180 10.33 0.60 28.35
CA GLU A 180 10.50 1.78 29.20
C GLU A 180 9.42 2.83 28.86
N GLU A 181 8.34 2.78 29.64
CA GLU A 181 7.38 3.86 29.76
C GLU A 181 8.10 5.08 30.33
N ARG A 182 8.37 6.10 29.52
CA ARG A 182 8.56 7.45 30.07
C ARG A 182 7.21 8.12 30.15
N SER A 183 6.58 7.91 31.30
CA SER A 183 5.53 8.75 31.85
C SER A 183 6.02 10.20 31.87
N LEU A 184 5.37 11.08 31.12
CA LEU A 184 5.47 12.52 31.32
C LEU A 184 4.24 12.94 32.12
N GLU A 185 4.41 13.09 33.44
CA GLU A 185 3.44 13.78 34.28
C GLU A 185 3.32 15.26 33.85
N PRO A 186 2.10 15.82 33.75
CA PRO A 186 1.91 17.24 33.56
C PRO A 186 1.93 17.96 34.91
N THR A 187 3.05 18.63 35.23
CA THR A 187 3.08 19.60 36.34
C THR A 187 2.32 20.86 35.93
N ALA A 188 1.13 21.03 36.49
CA ALA A 188 0.39 22.28 36.47
C ALA A 188 1.06 23.30 37.43
N LEU A 189 1.36 24.49 36.93
CA LEU A 189 1.46 25.70 37.75
C LEU A 189 0.91 26.90 36.96
N HIS A 190 -0.11 27.51 37.53
CA HIS A 190 -0.72 28.78 37.12
C HIS A 190 0.27 29.94 37.27
N SER A 191 0.27 30.91 36.35
CA SER A 191 0.13 32.33 36.74
C SER A 191 -0.27 33.22 35.57
N SER A 192 -0.98 34.27 35.97
CA SER A 192 -1.81 35.24 35.25
C SER A 192 -1.05 36.29 34.45
N GLY A 193 -1.63 36.75 33.33
CA GLY A 193 -1.30 38.03 32.69
C GLY A 193 -1.79 38.18 31.24
N LYS A 194 -2.72 39.11 30.98
CA LYS A 194 -3.14 39.64 29.66
C LYS A 194 -3.58 41.11 29.86
N PRO A 195 -3.74 42.00 28.84
CA PRO A 195 -3.33 42.06 27.41
C PRO A 195 -2.46 43.34 27.12
N ASP A 196 -1.95 43.70 25.93
CA ASP A 196 -2.55 44.05 24.60
C ASP A 196 -1.42 44.60 23.65
N PRO A 197 -1.63 45.09 22.40
CA PRO A 197 -2.23 44.54 21.17
C PRO A 197 -1.24 44.54 19.93
N LEU A 198 -1.75 44.11 18.77
CA LEU A 198 -1.10 43.77 17.46
C LEU A 198 -0.29 44.90 16.74
N PRO A 199 0.45 44.56 15.67
CA PRO A 199 -0.14 44.79 14.34
C PRO A 199 0.00 43.62 13.34
N VAL A 200 -0.95 43.64 12.41
CA VAL A 200 -1.22 42.71 11.30
C VAL A 200 -0.13 42.78 10.22
N LEU A 201 0.32 41.61 9.73
CA LEU A 201 0.77 41.45 8.34
C LEU A 201 0.22 40.14 7.76
N SER A 202 -0.59 40.30 6.72
CA SER A 202 -1.15 39.26 5.87
C SER A 202 -0.08 38.41 5.18
N SER A 203 -0.26 37.09 5.21
CA SER A 203 0.04 36.24 4.06
C SER A 203 -0.83 34.96 4.07
N GLY A 204 -1.87 34.98 3.23
CA GLY A 204 -2.50 33.83 2.55
C GLY A 204 -3.19 32.74 3.40
N PRO A 205 -4.48 32.44 3.17
CA PRO A 205 -5.03 31.16 3.63
C PRO A 205 -4.38 30.00 2.86
N PRO A 206 -3.95 28.90 3.50
CA PRO A 206 -3.59 27.67 2.78
C PRO A 206 -4.85 27.11 2.09
N PRO A 207 -4.77 26.56 0.86
CA PRO A 207 -5.94 26.05 0.17
C PRO A 207 -6.54 24.87 0.95
N SER A 208 -7.64 25.14 1.65
CA SER A 208 -8.44 24.17 2.37
C SER A 208 -9.45 23.56 1.39
N VAL A 209 -9.12 22.42 0.78
CA VAL A 209 -10.12 21.59 0.08
C VAL A 209 -10.49 20.44 1.01
N TRP A 210 -11.36 20.72 1.97
CA TRP A 210 -12.14 19.68 2.65
C TRP A 210 -13.35 19.40 1.76
N VAL A 211 -13.33 18.29 1.02
CA VAL A 211 -14.51 17.85 0.30
C VAL A 211 -15.45 17.22 1.32
N ASP A 212 -16.48 17.98 1.69
CA ASP A 212 -17.57 17.51 2.53
C ASP A 212 -18.27 16.34 1.80
N ARG A 213 -18.11 15.11 2.31
CA ARG A 213 -18.84 13.95 1.80
C ARG A 213 -20.27 14.02 2.30
N VAL A 214 -21.06 14.91 1.69
CA VAL A 214 -22.52 14.82 1.75
C VAL A 214 -22.90 13.52 1.04
N ARG A 215 -23.32 12.52 1.83
CA ARG A 215 -23.99 11.31 1.35
C ARG A 215 -25.32 11.71 0.73
N SER A 216 -25.33 12.03 -0.56
CA SER A 216 -26.56 11.95 -1.35
C SER A 216 -26.86 10.47 -1.57
N ARG A 217 -27.84 9.95 -0.82
CA ARG A 217 -28.54 8.70 -1.18
C ARG A 217 -29.21 8.95 -2.53
N SER A 218 -28.59 8.52 -3.61
CA SER A 218 -29.30 8.40 -4.88
C SER A 218 -30.25 7.21 -4.74
N GLU A 219 -31.52 7.48 -4.48
CA GLU A 219 -32.59 6.49 -4.65
C GLU A 219 -32.69 6.17 -6.15
N ILE A 220 -32.08 5.06 -6.56
CA ILE A 220 -32.23 4.54 -7.91
C ILE A 220 -33.61 3.88 -7.98
N TYR A 221 -34.57 4.56 -8.60
CA TYR A 221 -35.88 4.01 -8.92
C TYR A 221 -35.74 3.05 -10.11
N VAL A 222 -35.86 1.73 -9.86
CA VAL A 222 -35.94 0.74 -10.94
C VAL A 222 -37.40 0.57 -11.33
N SER A 223 -37.79 1.14 -12.47
CA SER A 223 -39.10 0.91 -13.08
C SER A 223 -39.24 -0.57 -13.45
N ARG A 224 -40.22 -1.27 -12.85
CA ARG A 224 -40.62 -2.61 -13.29
C ARG A 224 -41.35 -2.51 -14.63
N PRO A 225 -40.98 -3.26 -15.68
CA PRO A 225 -41.77 -3.30 -16.90
C PRO A 225 -43.14 -3.94 -16.60
N GLY A 226 -44.19 -3.24 -17.03
CA GLY A 226 -45.58 -3.57 -16.72
C GLY A 226 -46.02 -4.92 -17.26
N VAL A 227 -46.75 -5.66 -16.43
CA VAL A 227 -47.52 -6.83 -16.85
C VAL A 227 -48.67 -6.34 -17.73
N GLN A 228 -48.56 -6.54 -19.04
CA GLN A 228 -49.73 -6.48 -19.91
C GLN A 228 -50.61 -7.69 -19.63
N LYS A 229 -51.72 -7.48 -18.91
CA LYS A 229 -52.90 -8.36 -19.01
C LYS A 229 -53.62 -8.02 -20.30
N LYS A 230 -53.81 -9.00 -21.19
CA LYS A 230 -54.81 -8.92 -22.26
C LYS A 230 -56.04 -9.76 -21.88
N PRO A 231 -57.25 -9.32 -22.29
CA PRO A 231 -58.52 -9.97 -21.99
C PRO A 231 -58.71 -11.29 -22.76
#